data_AF-A0A2E3RKM0-F1
#
_entry.id   AF-A0A2E3RKM0-F1
#
_cell.length_a   1.000
_cell.length_b   1.000
_cell.length_c   1.000
_cell.angle_alpha   90.00
_cell.angle_beta   90.00
_cell.angle_gamma   90.00
#
_symmetry.space_group_name_H-M   'P 1'
#
loop_
_entity.id
_entity.type
_entity.pdbx_description
1 polymer ?
#
loop_
_entity_poly.entity_id
_entity_poly.type
_entity_poly.pdbx_seq_one_letter_code
_entity_poly.pdbx_strand_id
1 'polypeptide(L)'
;MKKLILVILISLGLNQETIGEGLQGQELIQFLVNNYKTSDVLSYNSARDALYGSIDNQNGTVKCIYTEFSVNNVPSNNPRPIVYEGGIDCEHLWPQSMYDGTQPMKSDIHHLRPCKINVNSSRSNKPYDESIDSQTQNWYWLDYQLNDPPNQNIDKYSESATGKFEPREEVKGDIARAMFYFYTMYSNEADDDFFEIQKDILYQWHLNDSIEQSEITRTMEIANYQDYPNPFILDETLVQRCYFETEFILGDVNQDSIVNVLDIIVIMNYILNVIDLTPEQIALSDMNQDQGINILDIVLLIGEIIS
;
A
#
# COMPACT_ATOMS: atom_id res chain seq x y z
N MET A 1 -23.05 14.37 -44.13
CA MET A 1 -23.53 13.79 -42.87
C MET A 1 -22.36 13.08 -42.19
N LYS A 2 -21.68 13.75 -41.24
CA LYS A 2 -20.59 13.14 -40.45
C LYS A 2 -21.23 12.39 -39.28
N LYS A 3 -21.04 11.07 -39.20
CA LYS A 3 -21.49 10.26 -38.07
C LYS A 3 -20.60 10.59 -36.86
N LEU A 4 -21.20 11.18 -35.84
CA LEU A 4 -20.58 11.35 -34.53
C LEU A 4 -20.62 9.98 -33.85
N ILE A 5 -19.47 9.35 -33.62
CA ILE A 5 -19.37 8.15 -32.81
C ILE A 5 -19.28 8.63 -31.36
N LEU A 6 -20.38 8.47 -30.63
CA LEU A 6 -20.43 8.68 -29.19
C LEU A 6 -19.80 7.43 -28.54
N VAL A 7 -18.55 7.55 -28.09
CA VAL A 7 -17.91 6.53 -27.25
C VAL A 7 -18.43 6.76 -25.83
N ILE A 8 -19.31 5.88 -25.38
CA ILE A 8 -19.74 5.83 -23.98
C ILE A 8 -18.62 5.09 -23.23
N LEU A 9 -17.81 5.84 -22.49
CA LEU A 9 -16.93 5.28 -21.46
C LEU A 9 -17.83 4.83 -20.32
N ILE A 10 -18.13 3.53 -20.28
CA ILE A 10 -18.69 2.89 -19.08
C ILE A 10 -17.50 2.71 -18.14
N SER A 11 -17.33 3.60 -17.18
CA SER A 11 -16.53 3.32 -16.00
C SER A 11 -17.26 2.22 -15.23
N LEU A 12 -16.86 0.97 -15.43
CA LEU A 12 -17.18 -0.09 -14.48
C LEU A 12 -16.45 0.29 -13.20
N GLY A 13 -17.14 0.96 -12.28
CA GLY A 13 -16.69 1.02 -10.90
C GLY A 13 -16.61 -0.41 -10.41
N LEU A 14 -15.39 -0.92 -10.20
CA LEU A 14 -15.19 -2.13 -9.43
C LEU A 14 -15.70 -1.81 -8.03
N ASN A 15 -16.84 -2.38 -7.63
CA ASN A 15 -17.20 -2.42 -6.22
C ASN A 15 -16.11 -3.29 -5.55
N GLN A 16 -15.12 -2.62 -4.99
CA GLN A 16 -14.11 -3.25 -4.15
C GLN A 16 -14.83 -3.71 -2.88
N GLU A 17 -14.74 -5.00 -2.55
CA GLU A 17 -15.36 -5.53 -1.34
C GLU A 17 -14.62 -4.97 -0.13
N THR A 18 -15.32 -4.26 0.75
CA THR A 18 -14.74 -3.73 2.00
C THR A 18 -14.36 -4.89 2.91
N ILE A 19 -13.06 -5.06 3.17
CA ILE A 19 -12.56 -6.14 4.01
C ILE A 19 -12.81 -5.78 5.48
N GLY A 20 -13.42 -6.72 6.21
CA GLY A 20 -13.70 -6.55 7.64
C GLY A 20 -14.62 -5.36 7.93
N GLU A 21 -15.68 -5.19 7.15
CA GLU A 21 -16.66 -4.10 7.27
C GLU A 21 -17.04 -3.81 8.74
N GLY A 22 -17.03 -2.52 9.12
CA GLY A 22 -17.29 -2.06 10.49
C GLY A 22 -16.13 -2.23 11.48
N LEU A 23 -15.10 -3.02 11.16
CA LEU A 23 -13.92 -3.16 12.03
C LEU A 23 -12.91 -2.04 11.79
N GLN A 24 -12.24 -1.61 12.86
CA GLN A 24 -11.16 -0.64 12.86
C GLN A 24 -10.08 -1.00 13.90
N GLY A 25 -8.93 -0.34 13.82
CA GLY A 25 -7.82 -0.44 14.75
C GLY A 25 -7.40 -1.89 15.02
N GLN A 26 -7.21 -2.22 16.29
CA GLN A 26 -6.72 -3.54 16.70
C GLN A 26 -7.67 -4.70 16.34
N GLU A 27 -8.99 -4.45 16.31
CA GLU A 27 -9.97 -5.47 15.94
C GLU A 27 -9.85 -5.85 14.46
N LEU A 28 -9.69 -4.83 13.60
CA LEU A 28 -9.43 -5.04 12.17
C LEU A 28 -8.07 -5.71 11.95
N ILE A 29 -7.02 -5.26 12.63
CA ILE A 29 -5.68 -5.88 12.55
C ILE A 29 -5.76 -7.37 12.89
N GLN A 30 -6.44 -7.73 13.99
CA GLN A 30 -6.58 -9.13 14.39
C GLN A 30 -7.41 -9.93 13.36
N PHE A 31 -8.45 -9.32 12.79
CA PHE A 31 -9.21 -9.92 11.70
C PHE A 31 -8.31 -10.21 10.48
N LEU A 32 -7.48 -9.25 10.06
CA LEU A 32 -6.57 -9.42 8.93
C LEU A 32 -5.56 -10.53 9.20
N VAL A 33 -4.93 -10.55 10.38
CA VAL A 33 -4.00 -11.62 10.76
C VAL A 33 -4.66 -13.00 10.70
N ASN A 34 -5.88 -13.13 11.20
CA ASN A 34 -6.59 -14.42 11.23
C ASN A 34 -6.99 -14.93 9.84
N ASN A 35 -7.15 -14.05 8.85
CA ASN A 35 -7.70 -14.39 7.54
C ASN A 35 -6.71 -14.27 6.37
N TYR A 36 -5.60 -13.55 6.55
CA TYR A 36 -4.63 -13.25 5.48
C TYR A 36 -3.16 -13.53 5.84
N LYS A 37 -2.85 -13.89 7.10
CA LYS A 37 -1.48 -14.31 7.46
C LYS A 37 -1.21 -15.69 6.91
N THR A 38 -0.17 -15.81 6.09
CA THR A 38 0.27 -17.11 5.57
C THR A 38 0.95 -17.94 6.66
N SER A 39 0.62 -19.23 6.72
CA SER A 39 1.34 -20.21 7.55
C SER A 39 2.25 -21.13 6.74
N ASP A 40 2.01 -21.24 5.43
CA ASP A 40 2.73 -22.13 4.52
C ASP A 40 3.48 -21.30 3.47
N VAL A 41 4.77 -21.07 3.71
CA VAL A 41 5.66 -20.39 2.76
C VAL A 41 6.65 -21.37 2.14
N LEU A 42 7.04 -21.07 0.90
CA LEU A 42 8.15 -21.73 0.24
C LEU A 42 9.47 -21.57 1.04
N SER A 43 10.43 -22.46 0.79
CA SER A 43 11.81 -22.22 1.22
C SER A 43 12.34 -20.93 0.59
N TYR A 44 13.28 -20.23 1.24
CA TYR A 44 13.81 -18.97 0.70
C TYR A 44 14.38 -19.08 -0.73
N ASN A 45 14.96 -20.22 -1.08
CA ASN A 45 15.43 -20.46 -2.46
C ASN A 45 14.27 -20.66 -3.43
N SER A 46 13.25 -21.43 -3.02
CA SER A 46 12.06 -21.68 -3.83
C SER A 46 11.20 -20.42 -4.00
N ALA A 47 11.08 -19.58 -2.97
CA ALA A 47 10.41 -18.28 -3.03
C ALA A 47 11.07 -17.38 -4.08
N ARG A 48 12.40 -17.33 -4.11
CA ARG A 48 13.15 -16.58 -5.14
C ARG A 48 13.06 -17.21 -6.53
N ASP A 49 13.00 -18.54 -6.62
CA ASP A 49 12.75 -19.22 -7.91
C ASP A 49 11.35 -18.86 -8.45
N ALA A 50 10.32 -18.80 -7.59
CA ALA A 50 8.98 -18.34 -7.97
C ALA A 50 8.97 -16.84 -8.35
N LEU A 51 9.62 -16.01 -7.54
CA LEU A 51 9.75 -14.56 -7.75
C LEU A 51 10.34 -14.25 -9.13
N TYR A 52 11.50 -14.83 -9.45
CA TYR A 52 12.23 -14.51 -10.69
C TYR A 52 11.83 -15.35 -11.90
N GLY A 53 11.20 -16.51 -11.68
CA GLY A 53 10.84 -17.44 -12.75
C GLY A 53 9.41 -17.26 -13.25
N SER A 54 8.56 -16.64 -12.43
CA SER A 54 7.13 -16.49 -12.70
C SER A 54 6.64 -15.08 -12.33
N ILE A 55 6.62 -14.73 -11.04
CA ILE A 55 5.84 -13.59 -10.53
C ILE A 55 6.31 -12.24 -11.09
N ASP A 56 7.62 -11.96 -10.95
CA ASP A 56 8.24 -10.72 -11.44
C ASP A 56 9.01 -10.97 -12.75
N ASN A 57 8.61 -12.00 -13.52
CA ASN A 57 9.20 -12.35 -14.81
C ASN A 57 8.24 -12.09 -15.96
N GLN A 58 8.42 -10.95 -16.62
CA GLN A 58 7.60 -10.54 -17.75
C GLN A 58 8.30 -10.92 -19.05
N ASN A 59 7.88 -12.04 -19.65
CA ASN A 59 8.41 -12.56 -20.91
C ASN A 59 9.94 -12.74 -20.93
N GLY A 60 10.51 -13.29 -19.86
CA GLY A 60 11.96 -13.49 -19.70
C GLY A 60 12.70 -12.26 -19.19
N THR A 61 12.00 -11.21 -18.74
CA THR A 61 12.58 -9.98 -18.21
C THR A 61 12.22 -9.82 -16.74
N VAL A 62 13.24 -9.70 -15.89
CA VAL A 62 13.07 -9.37 -14.45
C VAL A 62 13.54 -7.95 -14.21
N LYS A 63 12.66 -7.08 -13.72
CA LYS A 63 12.89 -5.65 -13.49
C LYS A 63 13.06 -5.35 -12.00
N CYS A 64 13.99 -4.47 -11.65
CA CYS A 64 14.27 -4.02 -10.29
C CYS A 64 13.29 -2.97 -9.78
N ILE A 65 12.89 -3.11 -8.51
CA ILE A 65 11.94 -2.20 -7.84
C ILE A 65 12.43 -0.75 -7.81
N TYR A 66 13.67 -0.52 -7.36
CA TYR A 66 14.21 0.84 -7.14
C TYR A 66 14.78 1.52 -8.37
N THR A 67 14.98 0.84 -9.50
CA THR A 67 15.72 1.45 -10.62
C THR A 67 15.13 1.18 -12.00
N GLU A 68 14.20 0.26 -12.16
CA GLU A 68 13.84 -0.31 -13.46
C GLU A 68 14.98 -1.02 -14.20
N PHE A 69 16.17 -1.15 -13.60
CA PHE A 69 17.23 -2.01 -14.15
C PHE A 69 16.66 -3.42 -14.36
N SER A 70 17.00 -4.05 -15.48
CA SER A 70 16.39 -5.33 -15.84
C SER A 70 17.39 -6.31 -16.41
N VAL A 71 17.22 -7.58 -16.06
CA VAL A 71 17.92 -8.71 -16.68
C VAL A 71 16.96 -9.42 -17.62
N ASN A 72 17.41 -9.66 -18.85
CA ASN A 72 16.66 -10.35 -19.89
C ASN A 72 17.07 -11.83 -19.99
N ASN A 73 16.29 -12.61 -20.75
CA ASN A 73 16.50 -14.05 -20.95
C ASN A 73 16.48 -14.87 -19.66
N VAL A 74 15.74 -14.43 -18.65
CA VAL A 74 15.58 -15.14 -17.38
C VAL A 74 14.65 -16.34 -17.60
N PRO A 75 15.13 -17.60 -17.42
CA PRO A 75 14.30 -18.78 -17.61
C PRO A 75 13.34 -18.97 -16.45
N SER A 76 12.18 -19.57 -16.68
CA SER A 76 11.25 -19.92 -15.59
C SER A 76 11.78 -21.01 -14.66
N ASN A 77 12.65 -21.90 -15.15
CA ASN A 77 13.28 -22.95 -14.36
C ASN A 77 14.71 -22.54 -13.97
N ASN A 78 15.03 -22.58 -12.68
CA ASN A 78 16.32 -22.16 -12.11
C ASN A 78 16.75 -20.74 -12.55
N PRO A 79 15.93 -19.70 -12.32
CA PRO A 79 16.21 -18.32 -12.76
C PRO A 79 17.38 -17.66 -12.03
N ARG A 80 17.59 -18.02 -10.74
CA ARG A 80 18.50 -17.30 -9.83
C ARG A 80 19.92 -17.07 -10.36
N PRO A 81 20.60 -18.05 -11.00
CA PRO A 81 21.95 -17.81 -11.52
C PRO A 81 21.98 -16.71 -12.60
N ILE A 82 21.00 -16.69 -13.51
CA ILE A 82 20.93 -15.69 -14.59
C ILE A 82 20.65 -14.30 -14.03
N VAL A 83 19.71 -14.20 -13.09
CA VAL A 83 19.36 -12.94 -12.41
C VAL A 83 20.56 -12.38 -11.64
N TYR A 84 21.26 -13.24 -10.89
CA TYR A 84 22.43 -12.84 -10.10
C TYR A 84 23.62 -12.44 -10.97
N GLU A 85 23.96 -13.23 -11.99
CA GLU A 85 25.04 -12.89 -12.94
C GLU A 85 24.73 -11.59 -13.70
N GLY A 86 23.45 -11.31 -13.95
CA GLY A 86 22.97 -10.06 -14.53
C GLY A 86 22.95 -8.86 -13.57
N GLY A 87 23.33 -9.02 -12.30
CA GLY A 87 23.48 -7.92 -11.34
C GLY A 87 22.26 -7.62 -10.46
N ILE A 88 21.31 -8.56 -10.38
CA ILE A 88 20.10 -8.45 -9.56
C ILE A 88 20.15 -9.45 -8.40
N ASP A 89 19.78 -9.02 -7.20
CA ASP A 89 19.52 -9.88 -6.06
C ASP A 89 18.11 -9.66 -5.49
N CYS A 90 17.88 -10.17 -4.27
CA CYS A 90 16.58 -10.17 -3.63
C CYS A 90 16.56 -9.09 -2.56
N GLU A 91 15.72 -8.09 -2.78
CA GLU A 91 15.38 -7.09 -1.79
C GLU A 91 14.38 -7.66 -0.80
N HIS A 92 14.63 -7.40 0.48
CA HIS A 92 13.68 -7.53 1.56
C HIS A 92 13.16 -6.14 1.89
N LEU A 93 11.98 -5.76 1.36
CA LEU A 93 11.42 -4.41 1.55
C LEU A 93 11.31 -4.07 3.03
N TRP A 94 10.92 -5.04 3.86
CA TRP A 94 11.20 -5.01 5.29
C TRP A 94 12.56 -5.69 5.57
N PRO A 95 13.61 -4.99 6.03
CA PRO A 95 14.95 -5.58 6.15
C PRO A 95 15.00 -6.74 7.15
N GLN A 96 15.73 -7.80 6.80
CA GLN A 96 15.98 -8.96 7.70
C GLN A 96 16.63 -8.62 9.05
N SER A 97 17.20 -7.42 9.20
CA SER A 97 17.80 -6.97 10.45
C SER A 97 16.81 -6.26 11.40
N MET A 98 15.58 -6.01 10.94
CA MET A 98 14.54 -5.28 11.68
C MET A 98 13.38 -6.22 12.09
N TYR A 99 13.66 -7.51 12.27
CA TYR A 99 12.75 -8.47 12.90
C TYR A 99 13.51 -9.68 13.42
N ASP A 100 12.90 -10.39 14.36
CA ASP A 100 13.42 -11.65 14.88
C ASP A 100 12.84 -12.86 14.12
N GLY A 101 13.69 -13.84 13.81
CA GLY A 101 13.27 -15.12 13.26
C GLY A 101 13.72 -15.38 11.82
N THR A 102 13.11 -16.40 11.19
CA THR A 102 13.47 -16.82 9.83
C THR A 102 12.23 -17.09 9.00
N GLN A 103 11.55 -18.22 9.20
CA GLN A 103 10.27 -18.52 8.55
C GLN A 103 9.09 -18.18 9.46
N PRO A 104 7.93 -17.79 8.92
CA PRO A 104 7.65 -17.65 7.47
C PRO A 104 8.19 -16.35 6.86
N MET A 105 8.33 -15.29 7.66
CA MET A 105 8.68 -13.92 7.28
C MET A 105 9.71 -13.84 6.15
N LYS A 106 10.93 -14.36 6.34
CA LYS A 106 12.03 -14.25 5.35
C LYS A 106 11.67 -14.68 3.93
N SER A 107 10.74 -15.62 3.78
CA SER A 107 10.36 -16.20 2.48
C SER A 107 8.95 -15.80 2.02
N ASP A 108 8.25 -14.97 2.79
CA ASP A 108 7.00 -14.33 2.38
C ASP A 108 7.28 -13.44 1.16
N ILE A 109 6.55 -13.61 0.07
CA ILE A 109 6.90 -13.01 -1.23
C ILE A 109 6.30 -11.60 -1.34
N HIS A 110 5.30 -11.25 -0.52
CA HIS A 110 4.67 -9.93 -0.56
C HIS A 110 5.67 -8.80 -0.30
N HIS A 111 6.69 -9.04 0.55
CA HIS A 111 7.76 -8.07 0.81
C HIS A 111 9.06 -8.33 0.02
N LEU A 112 9.11 -9.34 -0.86
CA LEU A 112 10.31 -9.63 -1.66
C LEU A 112 10.19 -8.95 -3.02
N ARG A 113 11.31 -8.39 -3.50
CA ARG A 113 11.41 -7.77 -4.83
C ARG A 113 12.76 -8.04 -5.48
N PRO A 114 12.85 -8.11 -6.82
CA PRO A 114 14.12 -8.01 -7.52
C PRO A 114 14.74 -6.62 -7.31
N CYS A 115 16.04 -6.55 -7.03
CA CYS A 115 16.73 -5.29 -6.85
C CYS A 115 18.16 -5.36 -7.37
N LYS A 116 18.69 -4.24 -7.85
CA LYS A 116 20.06 -4.18 -8.37
C LYS A 116 21.02 -4.25 -7.18
N ILE A 117 22.03 -5.12 -7.25
CA ILE A 117 22.89 -5.46 -6.11
C ILE A 117 23.51 -4.23 -5.41
N ASN A 118 24.02 -3.27 -6.18
CA ASN A 118 24.62 -2.07 -5.59
C ASN A 118 23.59 -1.15 -4.92
N VAL A 119 22.35 -1.15 -5.40
CA VAL A 119 21.25 -0.35 -4.83
C VAL A 119 20.67 -1.02 -3.60
N ASN A 120 20.48 -2.35 -3.62
CA ASN A 120 20.12 -3.12 -2.42
C ASN A 120 21.15 -2.88 -1.30
N SER A 121 22.44 -2.97 -1.64
CA SER A 121 23.52 -2.64 -0.68
C SER A 121 23.47 -1.20 -0.17
N SER A 122 23.06 -0.22 -1.00
CA SER A 122 22.95 1.19 -0.59
C SER A 122 21.70 1.45 0.25
N ARG A 123 20.60 0.76 -0.03
CA ARG A 123 19.36 0.78 0.74
C ARG A 123 19.62 0.23 2.14
N SER A 124 20.35 -0.89 2.25
CA SER A 124 20.72 -1.51 3.53
C SER A 124 19.49 -1.77 4.41
N ASN A 125 19.46 -1.26 5.64
CA ASN A 125 18.28 -1.26 6.52
C ASN A 125 17.76 0.16 6.78
N LYS A 126 18.05 1.11 5.89
CA LYS A 126 17.59 2.49 6.06
C LYS A 126 16.05 2.51 6.01
N PRO A 127 15.37 3.23 6.92
CA PRO A 127 13.95 3.49 6.80
C PRO A 127 13.66 4.26 5.51
N TYR A 128 12.45 4.09 5.02
CA TYR A 128 11.96 4.86 3.90
C TYR A 128 11.54 6.26 4.36
N ASP A 129 11.92 7.27 3.59
CA ASP A 129 11.54 8.66 3.84
C ASP A 129 11.85 9.49 2.58
N GLU A 130 11.31 10.70 2.53
CA GLU A 130 11.66 11.72 1.53
C GLU A 130 13.08 12.24 1.80
N SER A 131 13.82 12.46 0.72
CA SER A 131 15.17 12.99 0.69
C SER A 131 15.14 14.43 0.24
N ILE A 132 16.00 15.24 0.85
CA ILE A 132 16.25 16.60 0.37
C ILE A 132 17.42 16.47 -0.59
N ASP A 133 17.29 16.91 -1.84
CA ASP A 133 18.31 16.75 -2.90
C ASP A 133 19.74 17.08 -2.43
N SER A 134 19.89 18.15 -1.64
CA SER A 134 21.18 18.62 -1.11
C SER A 134 21.83 17.69 -0.08
N GLN A 135 21.07 16.74 0.46
CA GLN A 135 21.50 15.72 1.42
C GLN A 135 21.60 14.32 0.77
N THR A 136 21.09 14.16 -0.45
CA THR A 136 21.17 12.92 -1.23
C THR A 136 22.59 12.67 -1.68
N GLN A 137 23.10 11.46 -1.40
CA GLN A 137 24.48 11.08 -1.71
C GLN A 137 24.58 10.29 -3.00
N ASN A 138 23.54 9.52 -3.33
CA ASN A 138 23.49 8.71 -4.53
C ASN A 138 22.09 8.72 -5.13
N TRP A 139 22.04 8.81 -6.45
CA TRP A 139 20.83 8.73 -7.26
C TRP A 139 20.93 7.53 -8.19
N TYR A 140 19.90 6.69 -8.22
CA TYR A 140 19.89 5.43 -8.97
C TYR A 140 18.69 5.34 -9.93
N TRP A 141 18.96 5.16 -11.23
CA TRP A 141 17.93 4.86 -12.23
C TRP A 141 18.54 4.05 -13.36
N LEU A 142 17.87 2.98 -13.80
CA LEU A 142 18.39 2.00 -14.74
C LEU A 142 19.80 1.55 -14.33
N ASP A 143 20.78 1.73 -15.23
CA ASP A 143 22.17 1.49 -14.94
C ASP A 143 22.93 2.65 -14.31
N TYR A 144 22.31 3.83 -14.25
CA TYR A 144 22.92 5.05 -13.77
C TYR A 144 23.08 5.07 -12.25
N GLN A 145 24.24 5.59 -11.82
CA GLN A 145 24.51 6.03 -10.46
C GLN A 145 25.14 7.42 -10.55
N LEU A 146 24.50 8.41 -9.91
CA LEU A 146 24.98 9.79 -9.85
C LEU A 146 25.24 10.18 -8.39
N ASN A 147 26.18 11.08 -8.17
CA ASN A 147 26.45 11.66 -6.83
C ASN A 147 25.88 13.08 -6.67
N ASP A 148 25.33 13.63 -7.75
CA ASP A 148 24.70 14.95 -7.81
C ASP A 148 23.28 14.79 -8.38
N PRO A 149 22.32 15.67 -8.02
CA PRO A 149 20.95 15.59 -8.50
C PRO A 149 20.85 15.56 -10.04
N PRO A 150 19.99 14.71 -10.61
CA PRO A 150 19.78 14.66 -12.06
C PRO A 150 19.07 15.94 -12.54
N ASN A 151 19.47 16.43 -13.72
CA ASN A 151 18.85 17.65 -14.30
C ASN A 151 17.46 17.41 -14.92
N GLN A 152 17.06 16.15 -15.09
CA GLN A 152 15.78 15.72 -15.70
C GLN A 152 15.37 14.37 -15.12
N ASN A 153 14.06 14.08 -15.14
CA ASN A 153 13.49 12.81 -14.69
C ASN A 153 13.84 12.48 -13.23
N ILE A 154 13.89 13.47 -12.34
CA ILE A 154 14.27 13.29 -10.94
C ILE A 154 13.41 12.20 -10.27
N ASP A 155 12.09 12.22 -10.51
CA ASP A 155 11.10 11.23 -10.07
C ASP A 155 11.39 9.78 -10.49
N LYS A 156 12.29 9.56 -11.46
CA LYS A 156 12.71 8.23 -11.92
C LYS A 156 13.93 7.70 -11.16
N TYR A 157 14.53 8.49 -10.28
CA TYR A 157 15.69 8.06 -9.50
C TYR A 157 15.26 7.67 -8.09
N SER A 158 15.81 6.57 -7.59
CA SER A 158 15.85 6.31 -6.16
C SER A 158 17.02 7.04 -5.53
N GLU A 159 16.81 7.52 -4.32
CA GLU A 159 17.76 8.35 -3.61
C GLU A 159 18.27 7.64 -2.35
N SER A 160 19.57 7.70 -2.14
CA SER A 160 20.18 7.23 -0.91
C SER A 160 20.87 8.39 -0.21
N ALA A 161 20.35 8.74 0.96
CA ALA A 161 20.93 9.72 1.85
C ALA A 161 21.45 9.04 3.14
N THR A 162 21.97 9.85 4.06
CA THR A 162 22.40 9.34 5.37
C THR A 162 21.17 8.96 6.19
N GLY A 163 21.06 7.67 6.55
CA GLY A 163 20.00 7.18 7.44
C GLY A 163 18.60 7.03 6.82
N LYS A 164 18.43 7.28 5.52
CA LYS A 164 17.15 7.11 4.81
C LYS A 164 17.33 6.68 3.36
N PHE A 165 16.29 6.11 2.78
CA PHE A 165 16.23 5.75 1.37
C PHE A 165 14.89 6.19 0.78
N GLU A 166 14.93 6.92 -0.33
CA GLU A 166 13.73 7.31 -1.06
C GLU A 166 13.63 6.45 -2.33
N PRO A 167 12.56 5.66 -2.49
CA PRO A 167 12.33 4.95 -3.73
C PRO A 167 11.81 5.92 -4.80
N ARG A 168 11.83 5.47 -6.06
CA ARG A 168 11.24 6.25 -7.18
C ARG A 168 9.76 6.47 -6.94
N GLU A 169 9.23 7.58 -7.45
CA GLU A 169 7.83 7.98 -7.22
C GLU A 169 6.83 6.87 -7.56
N GLU A 170 7.02 6.20 -8.69
CA GLU A 170 6.07 5.20 -9.22
C GLU A 170 5.98 3.88 -8.44
N VAL A 171 6.75 3.70 -7.37
CA VAL A 171 6.69 2.48 -6.53
C VAL A 171 6.50 2.79 -5.05
N LYS A 172 6.26 4.05 -4.70
CA LYS A 172 6.12 4.50 -3.31
C LYS A 172 4.91 3.83 -2.65
N GLY A 173 3.78 3.72 -3.35
CA GLY A 173 2.56 3.03 -2.90
C GLY A 173 2.74 1.53 -2.78
N ASP A 174 3.35 0.88 -3.77
CA ASP A 174 3.68 -0.55 -3.74
C ASP A 174 4.48 -0.94 -2.49
N ILE A 175 5.50 -0.12 -2.19
CA ILE A 175 6.37 -0.32 -1.02
C ILE A 175 5.59 -0.08 0.26
N ALA A 176 4.79 0.99 0.32
CA ALA A 176 3.94 1.26 1.48
C ALA A 176 3.02 0.09 1.81
N ARG A 177 2.26 -0.42 0.83
CA ARG A 177 1.34 -1.55 1.02
C ARG A 177 2.06 -2.84 1.40
N ALA A 178 3.28 -3.07 0.91
CA ALA A 178 4.10 -4.21 1.32
C ALA A 178 4.64 -4.06 2.76
N MET A 179 5.00 -2.85 3.18
CA MET A 179 5.45 -2.54 4.54
C MET A 179 4.32 -2.65 5.57
N PHE A 180 3.15 -2.08 5.28
CA PHE A 180 1.96 -2.26 6.10
C PHE A 180 1.57 -3.72 6.22
N TYR A 181 1.55 -4.47 5.11
CA TYR A 181 1.32 -5.92 5.14
C TYR A 181 2.27 -6.64 6.08
N PHE A 182 3.57 -6.41 5.95
CA PHE A 182 4.56 -7.09 6.78
C PHE A 182 4.33 -6.81 8.26
N TYR A 183 4.18 -5.54 8.62
CA TYR A 183 3.96 -5.15 10.00
C TYR A 183 2.66 -5.72 10.56
N THR A 184 1.55 -5.68 9.79
CA THR A 184 0.28 -6.27 10.21
C THR A 184 0.42 -7.77 10.48
N MET A 185 1.05 -8.51 9.57
CA MET A 185 1.13 -9.97 9.69
C MET A 185 2.14 -10.42 10.75
N TYR A 186 3.19 -9.65 10.98
CA TYR A 186 4.36 -10.06 11.78
C TYR A 186 4.71 -9.09 12.91
N SER A 187 3.74 -8.34 13.43
CA SER A 187 3.95 -7.34 14.49
C SER A 187 4.60 -7.88 15.77
N ASN A 188 4.45 -9.17 16.07
CA ASN A 188 5.09 -9.77 17.24
C ASN A 188 6.61 -9.97 17.06
N GLU A 189 7.07 -9.99 15.82
CA GLU A 189 8.46 -10.25 15.44
C GLU A 189 9.16 -9.01 14.88
N ALA A 190 8.38 -8.09 14.30
CA ALA A 190 8.82 -6.85 13.70
C ALA A 190 9.38 -5.85 14.74
N ASP A 191 10.34 -5.03 14.32
CA ASP A 191 10.81 -3.87 15.07
C ASP A 191 9.78 -2.73 14.98
N ASP A 192 9.10 -2.44 16.09
CA ASP A 192 8.09 -1.39 16.20
C ASP A 192 8.68 0.01 15.94
N ASP A 193 9.87 0.32 16.49
CA ASP A 193 10.52 1.62 16.32
C ASP A 193 10.85 1.86 14.84
N PHE A 194 11.25 0.82 14.12
CA PHE A 194 11.49 0.89 12.68
C PHE A 194 10.24 1.23 11.88
N PHE A 195 9.08 0.69 12.26
CA PHE A 195 7.83 0.99 11.58
C PHE A 195 7.33 2.40 11.91
N GLU A 196 7.29 2.75 13.19
CA GLU A 196 6.68 3.99 13.65
C GLU A 196 7.36 5.24 13.07
N ILE A 197 8.69 5.23 12.86
CA ILE A 197 9.39 6.37 12.25
C ILE A 197 9.03 6.64 10.79
N GLN A 198 8.48 5.66 10.08
CA GLN A 198 8.14 5.75 8.64
C GLN A 198 6.65 5.55 8.36
N LYS A 199 5.84 5.19 9.38
CA LYS A 199 4.42 4.90 9.24
C LYS A 199 3.65 6.02 8.53
N ASP A 200 3.89 7.27 8.95
CA ASP A 200 3.19 8.43 8.39
C ASP A 200 3.58 8.69 6.92
N ILE A 201 4.87 8.60 6.58
CA ILE A 201 5.32 8.80 5.19
C ILE A 201 4.85 7.67 4.28
N LEU A 202 4.86 6.42 4.75
CA LEU A 202 4.30 5.29 4.02
C LEU A 202 2.79 5.46 3.78
N TYR A 203 2.04 6.03 4.72
CA TYR A 203 0.63 6.32 4.50
C TYR A 203 0.42 7.42 3.46
N GLN A 204 1.23 8.49 3.49
CA GLN A 204 1.18 9.51 2.44
C GLN A 204 1.48 8.92 1.06
N TRP A 205 2.45 8.03 0.96
CA TRP A 205 2.76 7.32 -0.28
C TRP A 205 1.61 6.44 -0.75
N HIS A 206 0.97 5.70 0.15
CA HIS A 206 -0.23 4.91 -0.16
C HIS A 206 -1.38 5.78 -0.71
N LEU A 207 -1.59 6.98 -0.16
CA LEU A 207 -2.63 7.91 -0.63
C LEU A 207 -2.30 8.53 -2.00
N ASN A 208 -1.03 8.82 -2.25
CA ASN A 208 -0.58 9.52 -3.47
C ASN A 208 -0.35 8.58 -4.65
N ASP A 209 -0.09 7.29 -4.40
CA ASP A 209 0.20 6.27 -5.40
C ASP A 209 -0.85 5.16 -5.34
N SER A 210 -1.90 5.34 -6.15
CA SER A 210 -3.08 4.47 -6.22
C SER A 210 -2.71 3.05 -6.65
N ILE A 211 -3.49 2.08 -6.19
CA ILE A 211 -3.27 0.67 -6.53
C ILE A 211 -3.39 0.45 -8.04
N GLU A 212 -2.35 -0.11 -8.64
CA GLU A 212 -2.35 -0.44 -10.06
C GLU A 212 -2.76 -1.91 -10.33
N GLN A 213 -3.22 -2.18 -11.55
CA GLN A 213 -3.60 -3.53 -11.97
C GLN A 213 -2.43 -4.52 -11.89
N SER A 214 -1.20 -4.04 -12.08
CA SER A 214 0.04 -4.83 -11.93
C SER A 214 0.20 -5.36 -10.51
N GLU A 215 -0.09 -4.55 -9.48
CA GLU A 215 -0.05 -4.98 -8.08
C GLU A 215 -1.13 -6.00 -7.76
N ILE A 216 -2.36 -5.78 -8.25
CA ILE A 216 -3.47 -6.73 -8.10
C ILE A 216 -3.10 -8.07 -8.75
N THR A 217 -2.55 -8.05 -9.96
CA THR A 217 -2.09 -9.28 -10.63
C THR A 217 -0.98 -9.95 -9.82
N ARG A 218 0.02 -9.19 -9.38
CA ARG A 218 1.16 -9.69 -8.61
C ARG A 218 0.74 -10.34 -7.28
N THR A 219 -0.15 -9.70 -6.52
CA THR A 219 -0.62 -10.23 -5.23
C THR A 219 -1.42 -11.53 -5.41
N MET A 220 -2.23 -11.62 -6.47
CA MET A 220 -2.98 -12.82 -6.81
C MET A 220 -2.06 -13.94 -7.30
N GLU A 221 -0.99 -13.62 -8.04
CA GLU A 221 0.02 -14.61 -8.43
C GLU A 221 0.75 -15.17 -7.20
N ILE A 222 1.11 -14.31 -6.24
CA ILE A 222 1.74 -14.71 -4.98
C ILE A 222 0.84 -15.61 -4.16
N ALA A 223 -0.47 -15.34 -4.10
CA ALA A 223 -1.43 -16.15 -3.36
C ALA A 223 -1.42 -17.62 -3.80
N ASN A 224 -1.05 -17.93 -5.05
CA ASN A 224 -0.89 -19.32 -5.51
C ASN A 224 0.29 -20.07 -4.84
N TYR A 225 1.20 -19.36 -4.19
CA TYR A 225 2.40 -19.90 -3.53
C TYR A 225 2.37 -19.79 -2.00
N GLN A 226 1.50 -18.95 -1.42
CA GLN A 226 1.42 -18.70 0.03
C GLN A 226 0.00 -18.35 0.51
N ASP A 227 -0.99 -18.95 -0.15
CA ASP A 227 -2.43 -18.99 0.14
C ASP A 227 -3.21 -17.67 -0.01
N TYR A 228 -2.67 -16.55 0.44
CA TYR A 228 -3.41 -15.30 0.55
C TYR A 228 -2.78 -14.14 -0.23
N PRO A 229 -3.59 -13.31 -0.88
CA PRO A 229 -3.13 -12.02 -1.38
C PRO A 229 -2.86 -11.07 -0.21
N ASN A 230 -2.04 -10.05 -0.43
CA ASN A 230 -1.91 -8.89 0.44
C ASN A 230 -3.25 -8.12 0.47
N PRO A 231 -3.97 -8.07 1.61
CA PRO A 231 -5.26 -7.39 1.71
C PRO A 231 -5.15 -5.87 1.48
N PHE A 232 -4.01 -5.24 1.76
CA PHE A 232 -3.79 -3.80 1.53
C PHE A 232 -3.72 -3.43 0.04
N ILE A 233 -3.62 -4.42 -0.86
CA ILE A 233 -3.77 -4.24 -2.32
C ILE A 233 -5.23 -4.50 -2.75
N LEU A 234 -6.02 -5.19 -1.92
CA LEU A 234 -7.41 -5.53 -2.23
C LEU A 234 -8.42 -4.52 -1.70
N ASP A 235 -8.08 -3.77 -0.66
CA ASP A 235 -8.91 -2.74 -0.05
C ASP A 235 -8.00 -1.58 0.41
N GLU A 236 -8.07 -0.46 -0.31
CA GLU A 236 -7.23 0.72 -0.05
C GLU A 236 -7.54 1.42 1.28
N THR A 237 -8.72 1.17 1.85
CA THR A 237 -9.15 1.79 3.11
C THR A 237 -8.46 1.18 4.33
N LEU A 238 -7.86 -0.01 4.19
CA LEU A 238 -7.32 -0.77 5.31
C LEU A 238 -6.17 -0.07 6.02
N VAL A 239 -5.29 0.63 5.29
CA VAL A 239 -4.16 1.35 5.91
C VAL A 239 -4.68 2.35 6.93
N GLN A 240 -5.62 3.19 6.51
CA GLN A 240 -6.26 4.17 7.38
C GLN A 240 -6.97 3.47 8.53
N ARG A 241 -7.92 2.58 8.24
CA ARG A 241 -8.76 1.92 9.25
C ARG A 241 -7.98 1.10 10.28
N CYS A 242 -6.78 0.61 9.95
CA CYS A 242 -5.92 -0.13 10.89
C CYS A 242 -5.06 0.79 11.76
N TYR A 243 -4.45 1.82 11.18
CA TYR A 243 -3.29 2.50 11.77
C TYR A 243 -3.47 3.98 12.05
N PHE A 244 -4.49 4.60 11.47
CA PHE A 244 -4.77 6.01 11.63
C PHE A 244 -6.15 6.14 12.22
N GLU A 245 -6.25 6.86 13.33
CA GLU A 245 -7.56 7.20 13.88
C GLU A 245 -8.33 7.93 12.79
N THR A 246 -9.42 7.33 12.32
CA THR A 246 -10.46 8.09 11.61
C THR A 246 -10.98 9.08 12.65
N GLU A 247 -10.53 10.34 12.57
CA GLU A 247 -11.19 11.41 13.28
C GLU A 247 -12.61 11.47 12.72
N PHE A 248 -13.52 10.83 13.43
CA PHE A 248 -14.94 10.94 13.17
C PHE A 248 -15.33 12.39 13.40
N ILE A 249 -15.48 13.14 12.31
CA ILE A 249 -15.94 14.52 12.36
C ILE A 249 -17.43 14.46 12.63
N LEU A 250 -17.87 14.91 13.81
CA LEU A 250 -19.29 15.00 14.13
C LEU A 250 -20.01 15.76 12.99
N GLY A 251 -21.00 15.13 12.37
CA GLY A 251 -21.70 15.67 11.20
C GLY A 251 -21.24 15.14 9.83
N ASP A 252 -20.10 14.44 9.73
CA ASP A 252 -19.63 13.76 8.50
C ASP A 252 -20.29 12.39 8.38
N VAL A 253 -21.59 12.38 8.07
CA VAL A 253 -22.41 11.16 8.07
C VAL A 253 -22.15 10.29 6.85
N ASN A 254 -21.71 10.86 5.73
CA ASN A 254 -21.31 10.08 4.56
C ASN A 254 -19.85 9.58 4.64
N GLN A 255 -19.10 9.97 5.68
CA GLN A 255 -17.74 9.55 5.99
C GLN A 255 -16.73 9.89 4.88
N ASP A 256 -16.95 11.01 4.17
CA ASP A 256 -16.05 11.50 3.13
C ASP A 256 -15.00 12.50 3.65
N SER A 257 -14.94 12.68 4.99
CA SER A 257 -14.08 13.64 5.69
C SER A 257 -14.43 15.11 5.43
N ILE A 258 -15.60 15.39 4.85
CA ILE A 258 -16.06 16.75 4.54
C ILE A 258 -17.49 16.94 5.02
N VAL A 259 -17.67 17.67 6.11
CA VAL A 259 -19.01 18.06 6.58
C VAL A 259 -19.66 19.05 5.60
N ASN A 260 -20.66 18.59 4.85
CA ASN A 260 -21.34 19.37 3.82
C ASN A 260 -22.82 18.96 3.63
N VAL A 261 -23.48 19.49 2.60
CA VAL A 261 -24.91 19.25 2.36
C VAL A 261 -25.23 17.78 2.03
N LEU A 262 -24.25 16.99 1.58
CA LEU A 262 -24.42 15.57 1.32
C LEU A 262 -24.68 14.79 2.61
N ASP A 263 -24.09 15.18 3.73
CA ASP A 263 -24.35 14.56 5.04
C ASP A 263 -25.80 14.77 5.50
N ILE A 264 -26.33 15.97 5.26
CA ILE A 264 -27.75 16.28 5.52
C ILE A 264 -28.65 15.34 4.70
N ILE A 265 -28.29 15.07 3.44
CA ILE A 265 -29.06 14.15 2.59
C ILE A 265 -29.08 12.74 3.19
N VAL A 266 -27.97 12.28 3.76
CA VAL A 266 -27.88 10.98 4.43
C VAL A 266 -28.78 10.96 5.67
N ILE A 267 -28.68 11.95 6.56
CA ILE A 267 -29.55 12.06 7.75
C ILE A 267 -31.04 12.15 7.34
N MET A 268 -31.37 12.94 6.32
CA MET A 268 -32.73 13.07 5.82
C MET A 268 -33.28 11.74 5.30
N ASN A 269 -32.48 11.00 4.51
CA ASN A 269 -32.89 9.70 4.00
C ASN A 269 -33.12 8.69 5.12
N TYR A 270 -32.31 8.74 6.19
CA TYR A 270 -32.54 7.93 7.38
C TYR A 270 -33.86 8.30 8.09
N ILE A 271 -34.09 9.59 8.38
CA ILE A 271 -35.33 10.06 9.03
C ILE A 271 -36.58 9.70 8.19
N LEU A 272 -36.46 9.72 6.86
CA LEU A 272 -37.53 9.35 5.93
C LEU A 272 -37.68 7.82 5.77
N ASN A 273 -36.88 7.01 6.47
CA ASN A 273 -36.84 5.55 6.38
C ASN A 273 -36.56 5.06 4.95
N VAL A 274 -35.70 5.77 4.22
CA VAL A 274 -35.23 5.41 2.87
C VAL A 274 -33.98 4.54 2.94
N ILE A 275 -33.13 4.79 3.94
CA ILE A 275 -31.89 4.03 4.21
C ILE A 275 -31.80 3.73 5.70
N ASP A 276 -31.03 2.71 6.05
CA ASP A 276 -30.54 2.48 7.40
C ASP A 276 -29.11 3.02 7.52
N LEU A 277 -28.75 3.50 8.71
CA LEU A 277 -27.39 3.98 9.03
C LEU A 277 -26.62 2.92 9.80
N THR A 278 -25.30 2.87 9.61
CA THR A 278 -24.42 2.08 10.47
C THR A 278 -24.37 2.68 11.89
N PRO A 279 -23.93 1.93 12.93
CA PRO A 279 -23.75 2.48 14.27
C PRO A 279 -22.86 3.74 14.31
N GLU A 280 -21.82 3.78 13.48
CA GLU A 280 -20.92 4.93 13.34
C GLU A 280 -21.65 6.11 12.72
N GLN A 281 -22.40 5.89 11.64
CA GLN A 281 -23.19 6.95 11.02
C GLN A 281 -24.28 7.49 11.95
N ILE A 282 -24.88 6.65 12.80
CA ILE A 282 -25.80 7.09 13.85
C ILE A 282 -25.06 8.00 14.84
N ALA A 283 -23.88 7.61 15.31
CA ALA A 283 -23.10 8.44 16.23
C ALA A 283 -22.69 9.79 15.60
N LEU A 284 -22.34 9.79 14.30
CA LEU A 284 -21.98 10.99 13.54
C LEU A 284 -23.19 11.90 13.24
N SER A 285 -24.37 11.31 13.13
CA SER A 285 -25.62 12.04 12.87
C SER A 285 -26.18 12.72 14.12
N ASP A 286 -25.81 12.28 15.32
CA ASP A 286 -26.35 12.78 16.60
C ASP A 286 -25.63 14.07 17.04
N MET A 287 -25.95 15.18 16.36
CA MET A 287 -25.27 16.46 16.53
C MET A 287 -25.44 17.05 17.93
N ASN A 288 -26.51 16.68 18.66
CA ASN A 288 -26.77 17.16 20.01
C ASN A 288 -26.49 16.12 21.12
N GLN A 289 -26.07 14.90 20.75
CA GLN A 289 -25.76 13.80 21.65
C GLN A 289 -26.95 13.36 22.52
N ASP A 290 -28.17 13.43 22.00
CA ASP A 290 -29.39 13.01 22.70
C ASP A 290 -29.84 11.58 22.38
N GLN A 291 -29.05 10.87 21.58
CA GLN A 291 -29.27 9.49 21.10
C GLN A 291 -30.43 9.35 20.10
N GLY A 292 -31.03 10.45 19.62
CA GLY A 292 -32.16 10.43 18.71
C GLY A 292 -31.91 11.23 17.44
N ILE A 293 -31.75 10.56 16.30
CA ILE A 293 -31.55 11.24 15.02
C ILE A 293 -32.86 11.84 14.49
N ASN A 294 -32.92 13.16 14.44
CA ASN A 294 -34.13 13.89 14.07
C ASN A 294 -33.81 15.24 13.37
N ILE A 295 -34.85 16.04 13.12
CA ILE A 295 -34.69 17.32 12.41
C ILE A 295 -33.75 18.29 13.15
N LEU A 296 -33.66 18.20 14.47
CA LEU A 296 -32.75 19.04 15.26
C LEU A 296 -31.29 18.81 14.86
N ASP A 297 -30.89 17.57 14.59
CA ASP A 297 -29.55 17.25 14.13
C ASP A 297 -29.24 17.88 12.78
N ILE A 298 -30.20 17.82 11.84
CA ILE A 298 -30.09 18.52 10.56
C ILE A 298 -29.89 20.02 10.76
N VAL A 299 -30.65 20.64 11.68
CA VAL A 299 -30.55 22.08 11.94
C VAL A 299 -29.18 22.44 12.52
N LEU A 300 -28.65 21.63 13.43
CA LEU A 300 -27.32 21.83 14.01
C LEU A 300 -26.22 21.62 12.96
N LEU A 301 -26.35 20.59 12.12
CA LEU A 301 -25.43 20.31 11.03
C LEU A 301 -25.40 21.44 9.98
N ILE A 302 -26.57 21.98 9.63
CA ILE A 302 -26.65 23.19 8.79
C ILE A 302 -25.88 24.35 9.44
N GLY A 303 -26.03 24.52 10.76
CA GLY A 303 -25.33 25.55 11.53
C GLY A 303 -23.81 25.45 11.44
N GLU A 304 -23.28 24.22 11.48
CA GLU A 304 -21.86 23.93 11.32
C GLU A 304 -21.37 24.25 9.90
N ILE A 305 -22.10 23.78 8.88
CA ILE A 305 -21.73 23.95 7.44
C ILE A 305 -21.64 25.42 7.03
N ILE A 306 -22.43 26.30 7.65
CA ILE A 306 -22.48 27.73 7.32
C ILE A 306 -21.58 28.61 8.21
N SER A 307 -20.89 28.03 9.20
CA SER A 307 -19.98 28.74 10.11
C SER A 307 -18.60 28.96 9.52
#